data_AF-A0A6J1AKM2-F1
#
_entry.id   AF-A0A6J1AKM2-F1
#
_cell.length_a   1.000
_cell.length_b   1.000
_cell.length_c   1.000
_cell.angle_alpha   90.00
_cell.angle_beta   90.00
_cell.angle_gamma   90.00
#
_symmetry.space_group_name_H-M   'P 1'
#
loop_
_entity.id
_entity.type
_entity.pdbx_description
1 polymer ?
#
loop_
_entity_poly.entity_id
_entity_poly.type
_entity_poly.pdbx_seq_one_letter_code
_entity_poly.pdbx_strand_id
1 'polypeptide(L)'
;MASLEIGSGSDYKVHVFSSSSELLEKLHQKWSLVKKKPYPAMYSSIFGGIILDPAMMVIPLDDHMVHRGHGVFDTAIILDGYLYELDAHLDRFLRSAAKARISSPFPQSTLRSILVQLTAASQCKKGTLRYWLTAGPGNFLLSPAGLPTSAFYAVVIDDDFSQRKEGVKVITSTTPMKSPLFATMKNVNYLPNVLSVMEAEDKGAFASIWVDEEGFIAEGPNVNVAFITNDKELILPQFDKILSGCTAKRLLELAPKLVQQGCLKSVKTANLTVEEAKSAAEMMYVGSTLPILPIIMWDEQPIGDGKVGDLTMALSDLLWHDMVAGPDTQRLSVPYIN
;
A
#
# COMPACT_ATOMS: atom_id res chain seq x y z
N MET A 1 -13.58 -42.70 -13.59
CA MET A 1 -14.92 -42.16 -13.91
C MET A 1 -14.79 -41.22 -15.09
N ALA A 2 -15.70 -41.31 -16.06
CA ALA A 2 -15.59 -40.70 -17.38
C ALA A 2 -15.61 -39.16 -17.32
N SER A 3 -14.63 -38.50 -17.94
CA SER A 3 -14.61 -37.07 -18.19
C SER A 3 -15.70 -36.70 -19.19
N LEU A 4 -16.61 -35.80 -18.81
CA LEU A 4 -17.61 -35.22 -19.71
C LEU A 4 -16.90 -34.27 -20.68
N GLU A 5 -16.62 -34.73 -21.90
CA GLU A 5 -16.09 -33.91 -22.97
C GLU A 5 -17.23 -33.10 -23.62
N ILE A 6 -17.17 -31.77 -23.55
CA ILE A 6 -18.03 -30.88 -24.33
C ILE A 6 -17.30 -30.56 -25.63
N GLY A 7 -17.64 -31.27 -26.72
CA GLY A 7 -16.97 -31.10 -28.01
C GLY A 7 -17.46 -29.86 -28.77
N SER A 8 -16.58 -28.88 -28.97
CA SER A 8 -16.62 -27.96 -30.12
C SER A 8 -15.41 -28.26 -31.00
N GLY A 9 -15.54 -28.16 -32.32
CA GLY A 9 -14.56 -28.63 -33.31
C GLY A 9 -13.22 -27.88 -33.38
N SER A 10 -12.63 -27.49 -32.24
CA SER A 10 -11.26 -26.99 -32.14
C SER A 10 -10.34 -28.05 -31.50
N ASP A 11 -9.09 -28.17 -31.96
CA ASP A 11 -8.06 -29.03 -31.35
C ASP A 11 -7.74 -28.67 -29.88
N TYR A 12 -8.20 -27.50 -29.43
CA TYR A 12 -8.11 -27.09 -28.04
C TYR A 12 -9.31 -27.61 -27.23
N LYS A 13 -9.09 -28.68 -26.45
CA LYS A 13 -10.08 -29.20 -25.49
C LYS A 13 -9.87 -28.58 -24.11
N VAL A 14 -10.95 -28.03 -23.53
CA VAL A 14 -10.94 -27.54 -22.14
C VAL A 14 -11.14 -28.73 -21.19
N HIS A 15 -10.20 -28.93 -20.28
CA HIS A 15 -10.29 -30.00 -19.29
C HIS A 15 -11.35 -29.70 -18.22
N VAL A 16 -12.24 -30.66 -17.97
CA VAL A 16 -13.26 -30.57 -16.90
C VAL A 16 -12.75 -31.30 -15.66
N PHE A 17 -12.47 -30.54 -14.62
CA PHE A 17 -12.11 -31.11 -13.32
C PHE A 17 -13.35 -31.60 -12.60
N SER A 18 -13.34 -32.86 -12.19
CA SER A 18 -14.41 -33.48 -11.39
C SER A 18 -13.98 -33.82 -9.96
N SER A 19 -12.70 -33.62 -9.62
CA SER A 19 -12.15 -33.88 -8.29
C SER A 19 -11.37 -32.66 -7.76
N SER A 20 -11.54 -32.37 -6.47
CA SER A 20 -10.74 -31.38 -5.76
C SER A 20 -9.27 -31.81 -5.63
N SER A 21 -8.98 -33.11 -5.57
CA SER A 21 -7.61 -33.62 -5.51
C SER A 21 -6.82 -33.31 -6.77
N GLU A 22 -7.46 -33.45 -7.93
CA GLU A 22 -6.84 -33.17 -9.24
C GLU A 22 -6.53 -31.68 -9.40
N LEU A 23 -7.43 -30.81 -8.92
CA LEU A 23 -7.19 -29.36 -8.89
C LEU A 23 -6.00 -29.00 -7.97
N LEU A 24 -5.95 -29.60 -6.78
CA LEU A 24 -4.87 -29.38 -5.82
C LEU A 24 -3.51 -29.78 -6.39
N GLU A 25 -3.42 -30.97 -7.01
CA GLU A 25 -2.20 -31.43 -7.66
C GLU A 25 -1.73 -30.45 -8.74
N LYS A 26 -2.64 -29.93 -9.58
CA LYS A 26 -2.26 -28.92 -10.59
C LYS A 26 -1.80 -27.60 -9.98
N LEU A 27 -2.42 -27.15 -8.89
CA LEU A 27 -1.96 -25.96 -8.17
C LEU A 27 -0.56 -26.17 -7.61
N HIS A 28 -0.27 -27.31 -6.98
CA HIS A 28 1.06 -27.64 -6.47
C HIS A 28 2.11 -27.73 -7.59
N GLN A 29 1.76 -28.34 -8.73
CA GLN A 29 2.66 -28.39 -9.90
C GLN A 29 3.06 -27.00 -10.36
N LYS A 30 2.13 -26.05 -10.46
CA LYS A 30 2.42 -24.65 -10.82
C LYS A 30 3.43 -24.01 -9.85
N TRP A 31 3.27 -24.25 -8.55
CA TRP A 31 4.14 -23.68 -7.51
C TRP A 31 5.47 -24.40 -7.36
N SER A 32 5.60 -25.65 -7.82
CA SER A 32 6.87 -26.40 -7.81
C SER A 32 7.97 -25.75 -8.65
N LEU A 33 7.59 -24.94 -9.65
CA LEU A 33 8.51 -24.23 -10.53
C LEU A 33 9.02 -22.90 -9.92
N VAL A 34 8.42 -22.43 -8.82
CA VAL A 34 8.74 -21.15 -8.20
C VAL A 34 9.87 -21.34 -7.18
N LYS A 35 11.07 -20.83 -7.50
CA LYS A 35 12.28 -21.02 -6.68
C LYS A 35 12.24 -20.31 -5.32
N LYS A 36 11.78 -19.06 -5.28
CA LYS A 36 11.59 -18.28 -4.04
C LYS A 36 10.11 -17.98 -3.89
N LYS A 37 9.52 -18.37 -2.76
CA LYS A 37 8.13 -18.07 -2.40
C LYS A 37 8.11 -16.79 -1.57
N PRO A 38 7.74 -15.63 -2.12
CA PRO A 38 7.81 -14.35 -1.41
C PRO A 38 6.68 -14.16 -0.38
N TYR A 39 5.69 -15.06 -0.37
CA TYR A 39 4.51 -14.96 0.48
C TYR A 39 4.51 -16.12 1.49
N PRO A 40 5.14 -15.94 2.66
CA PRO A 40 5.26 -17.01 3.66
C PRO A 40 3.94 -17.39 4.34
N ALA A 41 2.96 -16.48 4.42
CA ALA A 41 1.68 -16.77 5.05
C ALA A 41 0.56 -15.86 4.54
N MET A 42 -0.66 -16.41 4.46
CA MET A 42 -1.90 -15.67 4.17
C MET A 42 -2.97 -16.05 5.20
N TYR A 43 -3.73 -15.09 5.70
CA TYR A 43 -4.98 -15.35 6.43
C TYR A 43 -6.17 -15.18 5.48
N SER A 44 -7.18 -16.02 5.64
CA SER A 44 -8.47 -15.89 4.95
C SER A 44 -9.62 -16.16 5.91
N SER A 45 -10.54 -15.20 6.05
CA SER A 45 -11.76 -15.40 6.85
C SER A 45 -12.73 -16.40 6.21
N ILE A 46 -12.61 -16.67 4.90
CA ILE A 46 -13.40 -17.69 4.20
C ILE A 46 -13.03 -19.08 4.71
N PHE A 47 -11.74 -19.34 4.89
CA PHE A 47 -11.26 -20.60 5.46
C PHE A 47 -11.19 -20.57 7.00
N GLY A 48 -11.19 -19.38 7.60
CA GLY A 48 -11.09 -19.18 9.04
C GLY A 48 -9.70 -19.45 9.62
N GLY A 49 -8.63 -19.30 8.83
CA GLY A 49 -7.28 -19.70 9.27
C GLY A 49 -6.12 -19.11 8.48
N ILE A 50 -4.92 -19.37 8.99
CA ILE A 50 -3.63 -19.02 8.37
C ILE A 50 -3.21 -20.17 7.44
N ILE A 51 -2.85 -19.81 6.23
CA ILE A 51 -2.47 -20.68 5.11
C ILE A 51 -0.98 -20.46 4.87
N LEU A 52 -0.21 -21.53 5.01
CA LEU A 52 1.24 -21.53 4.74
C LEU A 52 1.58 -22.13 3.36
N ASP A 53 0.64 -22.86 2.75
CA ASP A 53 0.79 -23.41 1.41
C ASP A 53 0.42 -22.35 0.36
N PRO A 54 1.37 -21.85 -0.46
CA PRO A 54 1.10 -20.84 -1.46
C PRO A 54 0.09 -21.29 -2.54
N ALA A 55 -0.04 -22.59 -2.78
CA ALA A 55 -1.04 -23.11 -3.70
C ALA A 55 -2.48 -22.85 -3.23
N MET A 56 -2.67 -22.70 -1.91
CA MET A 56 -3.95 -22.47 -1.27
C MET A 56 -4.20 -20.99 -0.94
N MET A 57 -3.27 -20.09 -1.30
CA MET A 57 -3.45 -18.65 -1.17
C MET A 57 -4.34 -18.11 -2.30
N VAL A 58 -5.63 -18.41 -2.21
CA VAL A 58 -6.63 -18.11 -3.25
C VAL A 58 -7.76 -17.24 -2.69
N ILE A 59 -8.40 -16.48 -3.59
CA ILE A 59 -9.58 -15.67 -3.31
C ILE A 59 -10.72 -16.17 -4.23
N PRO A 60 -11.97 -16.28 -3.72
CA PRO A 60 -13.11 -16.65 -4.56
C PRO A 60 -13.32 -15.67 -5.72
N LEU A 61 -13.59 -16.18 -6.92
CA LEU A 61 -13.83 -15.35 -8.11
C LEU A 61 -15.07 -14.46 -7.95
N ASP A 62 -16.07 -14.94 -7.21
CA ASP A 62 -17.32 -14.25 -6.90
C ASP A 62 -17.20 -13.28 -5.71
N ASP A 63 -16.01 -13.11 -5.14
CA ASP A 63 -15.75 -12.02 -4.19
C ASP A 63 -15.84 -10.67 -4.92
N HIS A 64 -16.71 -9.79 -4.44
CA HIS A 64 -16.96 -8.47 -5.04
C HIS A 64 -15.70 -7.60 -5.20
N MET A 65 -14.64 -7.82 -4.42
CA MET A 65 -13.36 -7.14 -4.64
C MET A 65 -12.76 -7.48 -6.00
N VAL A 66 -12.88 -8.73 -6.46
CA VAL A 66 -12.27 -9.26 -7.69
C VAL A 66 -12.96 -8.71 -8.93
N HIS A 67 -14.29 -8.73 -8.95
CA HIS A 67 -15.06 -8.40 -10.16
C HIS A 67 -15.78 -7.04 -10.12
N ARG A 68 -15.75 -6.32 -8.98
CA ARG A 68 -16.33 -4.96 -8.86
C ARG A 68 -15.39 -3.92 -8.26
N GLY A 69 -14.26 -4.33 -7.68
CA GLY A 69 -13.40 -3.42 -6.92
C GLY A 69 -14.02 -2.95 -5.60
N HIS A 70 -15.04 -3.65 -5.06
CA HIS A 70 -15.68 -3.30 -3.80
C HIS A 70 -14.90 -3.88 -2.61
N GLY A 71 -13.74 -3.28 -2.36
CA GLY A 71 -12.83 -3.64 -1.29
C GLY A 71 -11.92 -2.51 -0.88
N VAL A 72 -11.41 -2.59 0.35
CA VAL A 72 -10.40 -1.70 0.91
C VAL A 72 -9.20 -2.49 1.37
N PHE A 73 -8.05 -1.82 1.48
CA PHE A 73 -6.82 -2.46 1.94
C PHE A 73 -5.94 -1.50 2.72
N ASP A 74 -5.04 -2.05 3.53
CA ASP A 74 -3.95 -1.30 4.12
C ASP A 74 -2.68 -2.15 4.20
N THR A 75 -1.56 -1.53 4.59
CA THR A 75 -0.25 -2.18 4.65
C THR A 75 0.54 -1.62 5.82
N ALA A 76 0.93 -2.50 6.75
CA ALA A 76 1.87 -2.19 7.81
C ALA A 76 3.26 -2.74 7.47
N ILE A 77 4.30 -2.15 8.06
CA ILE A 77 5.69 -2.59 7.87
C ILE A 77 6.09 -3.57 8.96
N ILE A 78 6.78 -4.63 8.56
CA ILE A 78 7.46 -5.55 9.47
C ILE A 78 8.94 -5.18 9.45
N LEU A 79 9.51 -4.75 10.57
CA LEU A 79 10.92 -4.40 10.70
C LEU A 79 11.49 -4.93 12.00
N ASP A 80 12.61 -5.64 11.93
CA ASP A 80 13.34 -6.20 13.07
C ASP A 80 12.44 -6.96 14.08
N GLY A 81 11.39 -7.60 13.56
CA GLY A 81 10.42 -8.33 14.37
C GLY A 81 9.27 -7.51 14.98
N TYR A 82 9.08 -6.27 14.51
CA TYR A 82 8.01 -5.37 14.96
C TYR A 82 7.08 -5.00 13.81
N LEU A 83 5.80 -4.83 14.12
CA LEU A 83 4.83 -4.17 13.24
C LEU A 83 4.82 -2.67 13.56
N TYR A 84 5.24 -1.85 12.58
CA TYR A 84 5.30 -0.40 12.73
C TYR A 84 3.96 0.26 12.39
N GLU A 85 3.49 1.15 13.26
CA GLU A 85 2.25 1.92 13.18
C GLU A 85 0.97 1.09 12.94
N LEU A 86 0.94 -0.19 13.35
CA LEU A 86 -0.17 -1.10 13.06
C LEU A 86 -1.53 -0.52 13.47
N ASP A 87 -1.62 0.07 14.66
CA ASP A 87 -2.88 0.60 15.18
C ASP A 87 -3.36 1.82 14.36
N ALA A 88 -2.45 2.71 13.94
CA ALA A 88 -2.77 3.83 13.07
C ALA A 88 -3.24 3.38 11.67
N HIS A 89 -2.58 2.34 11.12
CA HIS A 89 -2.98 1.70 9.88
C HIS A 89 -4.35 1.00 9.99
N LEU A 90 -4.62 0.30 11.08
CA LEU A 90 -5.93 -0.33 11.35
C LEU A 90 -7.05 0.69 11.48
N ASP A 91 -6.81 1.80 12.16
CA ASP A 91 -7.78 2.89 12.27
C ASP A 91 -8.12 3.47 10.88
N ARG A 92 -7.12 3.69 10.03
CA ARG A 92 -7.34 4.16 8.65
C ARG A 92 -8.05 3.13 7.78
N PHE A 93 -7.71 1.86 7.95
CA PHE A 93 -8.34 0.75 7.26
C PHE A 93 -9.84 0.68 7.55
N LEU A 94 -10.23 0.77 8.83
CA LEU A 94 -11.64 0.75 9.23
C LEU A 94 -12.40 2.02 8.82
N ARG A 95 -11.76 3.19 8.85
CA ARG A 95 -12.34 4.40 8.25
C ARG A 95 -12.58 4.25 6.74
N SER A 96 -11.64 3.61 6.02
CA SER A 96 -11.80 3.32 4.59
C SER A 96 -12.95 2.35 4.35
N ALA A 97 -13.06 1.29 5.17
CA ALA A 97 -14.16 0.34 5.11
C ALA A 97 -15.53 1.02 5.33
N ALA A 98 -15.62 1.91 6.32
CA ALA A 98 -16.84 2.67 6.60
C ALA A 98 -17.24 3.55 5.40
N LYS A 99 -16.29 4.25 4.78
CA LYS A 99 -16.53 5.02 3.54
C LYS A 99 -17.01 4.13 2.39
N ALA A 100 -16.44 2.92 2.27
CA ALA A 100 -16.83 1.91 1.28
C ALA A 100 -18.15 1.20 1.60
N ARG A 101 -18.77 1.47 2.76
CA ARG A 101 -19.93 0.74 3.29
C ARG A 101 -19.70 -0.78 3.38
N ILE A 102 -18.51 -1.16 3.82
CA ILE A 102 -18.15 -2.56 4.08
C ILE A 102 -18.11 -2.76 5.60
N SER A 103 -18.94 -3.67 6.09
CA SER A 103 -18.94 -4.07 7.50
C SER A 103 -17.80 -5.05 7.77
N SER A 104 -17.03 -4.83 8.84
CA SER A 104 -16.01 -5.81 9.22
C SER A 104 -16.66 -7.06 9.81
N PRO A 105 -16.25 -8.28 9.42
CA PRO A 105 -16.72 -9.52 10.06
C PRO A 105 -16.17 -9.69 11.48
N PHE A 106 -15.17 -8.90 11.87
CA PHE A 106 -14.51 -8.97 13.17
C PHE A 106 -14.38 -7.59 13.82
N PRO A 107 -14.39 -7.50 15.16
CA PRO A 107 -14.02 -6.25 15.83
C PRO A 107 -12.54 -5.92 15.62
N GLN A 108 -12.17 -4.64 15.77
CA GLN A 108 -10.80 -4.16 15.55
C GLN A 108 -9.75 -4.93 16.36
N SER A 109 -10.04 -5.27 17.61
CA SER A 109 -9.15 -6.07 18.47
C SER A 109 -8.86 -7.46 17.90
N THR A 110 -9.87 -8.11 17.31
CA THR A 110 -9.71 -9.41 16.64
C THR A 110 -8.92 -9.27 15.35
N LEU A 111 -9.18 -8.25 14.52
CA LEU A 111 -8.37 -7.98 13.32
C LEU A 111 -6.89 -7.79 13.68
N ARG A 112 -6.62 -6.98 14.70
CA ARG A 112 -5.27 -6.75 15.22
C ARG A 112 -4.61 -8.07 15.66
N SER A 113 -5.33 -8.89 16.42
CA SER A 113 -4.83 -10.19 16.88
C SER A 113 -4.53 -11.14 15.71
N ILE A 114 -5.40 -11.22 14.71
CA ILE A 114 -5.19 -12.01 13.48
C ILE A 114 -3.92 -11.56 12.78
N LEU A 115 -3.74 -10.25 12.59
CA LEU A 115 -2.58 -9.67 11.92
C LEU A 115 -1.27 -10.00 12.64
N VAL A 116 -1.24 -9.88 13.98
CA VAL A 116 -0.06 -10.23 14.79
C VAL A 116 0.25 -11.73 14.71
N GLN A 117 -0.76 -12.59 14.84
CA GLN A 117 -0.58 -14.05 14.76
C GLN A 117 -0.14 -14.50 13.36
N LEU A 118 -0.68 -13.88 12.31
CA LEU A 118 -0.27 -14.10 10.93
C LEU A 118 1.21 -13.75 10.73
N THR A 119 1.66 -12.58 11.22
CA THR A 119 3.07 -12.20 11.14
C THR A 119 3.96 -13.16 11.92
N ALA A 120 3.57 -13.57 13.12
CA ALA A 120 4.32 -14.55 13.90
C ALA A 120 4.44 -15.90 13.17
N ALA A 121 3.34 -16.44 12.64
CA ALA A 121 3.32 -17.70 11.91
C ALA A 121 4.15 -17.66 10.61
N SER A 122 4.30 -16.49 10.01
CA SER A 122 5.10 -16.30 8.79
C SER A 122 6.61 -16.38 9.02
N GLN A 123 7.09 -16.23 10.26
CA GLN A 123 8.51 -16.07 10.62
C GLN A 123 9.23 -14.90 9.94
N CYS A 124 8.52 -14.06 9.19
CA CYS A 124 9.07 -12.90 8.51
C CYS A 124 9.38 -11.81 9.54
N LYS A 125 10.65 -11.41 9.61
CA LYS A 125 11.12 -10.31 10.48
C LYS A 125 11.35 -9.00 9.75
N LYS A 126 11.33 -9.04 8.42
CA LYS A 126 11.52 -7.88 7.55
C LYS A 126 10.67 -8.03 6.28
N GLY A 127 9.75 -7.10 6.06
CA GLY A 127 8.84 -7.12 4.92
C GLY A 127 7.59 -6.29 5.16
N THR A 128 6.48 -6.71 4.58
CA THR A 128 5.19 -6.01 4.74
C THR A 128 4.07 -6.95 5.13
N LEU A 129 3.11 -6.41 5.88
CA LEU A 129 1.85 -7.06 6.20
C LEU A 129 0.73 -6.29 5.49
N ARG A 130 0.18 -6.87 4.42
CA ARG A 130 -0.90 -6.26 3.64
C ARG A 130 -2.21 -6.99 3.88
N TYR A 131 -3.31 -6.25 4.01
CA TYR A 131 -4.60 -6.83 4.36
C TYR A 131 -5.76 -6.09 3.69
N TRP A 132 -6.84 -6.82 3.46
CA TRP A 132 -8.01 -6.40 2.70
C TRP A 132 -9.30 -6.71 3.46
N LEU A 133 -10.28 -5.84 3.28
CA LEU A 133 -11.67 -6.09 3.65
C LEU A 133 -12.54 -5.90 2.40
N THR A 134 -13.37 -6.89 2.10
CA THR A 134 -14.18 -6.94 0.89
C THR A 134 -15.66 -7.04 1.25
N ALA A 135 -16.55 -6.65 0.33
CA ALA A 135 -17.98 -6.88 0.51
C ALA A 135 -18.33 -8.38 0.60
N GLY A 136 -17.45 -9.26 0.13
CA GLY A 136 -17.54 -10.71 0.24
C GLY A 136 -17.98 -11.42 -1.05
N PRO A 137 -17.97 -12.76 -1.03
CA PRO A 137 -18.49 -13.61 -2.11
C PRO A 137 -20.01 -13.78 -2.05
N GLY A 138 -20.63 -14.30 -3.10
CA GLY A 138 -22.01 -14.76 -3.06
C GLY A 138 -22.86 -14.56 -4.32
N ASN A 139 -22.54 -13.56 -5.16
CA ASN A 139 -23.17 -13.38 -6.47
C ASN A 139 -22.40 -12.34 -7.32
N PHE A 140 -22.82 -12.18 -8.59
CA PHE A 140 -22.23 -11.21 -9.52
C PHE A 140 -23.10 -9.96 -9.73
N LEU A 141 -24.01 -9.62 -8.81
CA LEU A 141 -24.81 -8.40 -8.94
C LEU A 141 -23.99 -7.16 -8.57
N LEU A 142 -24.56 -5.97 -8.77
CA LEU A 142 -23.93 -4.73 -8.28
C LEU A 142 -24.19 -4.51 -6.78
N SER A 143 -25.38 -4.91 -6.32
CA SER A 143 -25.77 -4.72 -4.92
C SER A 143 -25.14 -5.79 -4.03
N PRO A 144 -24.47 -5.41 -2.92
CA PRO A 144 -23.92 -6.36 -1.96
C PRO A 144 -24.99 -6.91 -1.00
N ALA A 145 -26.26 -6.49 -1.09
CA ALA A 145 -27.30 -6.86 -0.12
C ALA A 145 -27.60 -8.36 -0.05
N GLY A 146 -27.31 -9.11 -1.12
CA GLY A 146 -27.47 -10.56 -1.17
C GLY A 146 -26.21 -11.35 -0.79
N LEU A 147 -25.14 -10.68 -0.37
CA LEU A 147 -23.90 -11.35 0.02
C LEU A 147 -24.02 -11.85 1.47
N PRO A 148 -23.60 -13.08 1.79
CA PRO A 148 -23.76 -13.65 3.13
C PRO A 148 -22.95 -12.92 4.21
N THR A 149 -21.69 -12.58 3.91
CA THR A 149 -20.79 -11.89 4.84
C THR A 149 -19.63 -11.24 4.10
N SER A 150 -19.11 -10.16 4.66
CA SER A 150 -17.86 -9.53 4.20
C SER A 150 -16.65 -10.42 4.51
N ALA A 151 -15.61 -10.33 3.68
CA ALA A 151 -14.41 -11.15 3.84
C ALA A 151 -13.19 -10.32 4.23
N PHE A 152 -12.34 -10.91 5.09
CA PHE A 152 -11.07 -10.34 5.51
C PHE A 152 -9.93 -11.26 5.08
N TYR A 153 -8.96 -10.68 4.38
CA TYR A 153 -7.76 -11.37 3.92
C TYR A 153 -6.52 -10.62 4.37
N ALA A 154 -5.44 -11.33 4.63
CA ALA A 154 -4.15 -10.71 4.92
C ALA A 154 -3.03 -11.57 4.37
N VAL A 155 -1.92 -10.96 3.97
CA VAL A 155 -0.74 -11.64 3.47
C VAL A 155 0.51 -10.98 4.04
N VAL A 156 1.46 -11.82 4.44
CA VAL A 156 2.81 -11.38 4.72
C VAL A 156 3.62 -11.50 3.44
N ILE A 157 4.35 -10.45 3.12
CA ILE A 157 5.25 -10.39 1.97
C ILE A 157 6.66 -10.24 2.53
N ASP A 158 7.49 -11.26 2.33
CA ASP A 158 8.94 -11.22 2.58
C ASP A 158 9.54 -10.29 1.54
N ASP A 159 10.08 -9.18 2.01
CA ASP A 159 10.73 -8.18 1.17
C ASP A 159 11.83 -7.47 1.95
N ASP A 160 12.89 -7.12 1.25
CA ASP A 160 13.99 -6.37 1.83
C ASP A 160 13.82 -4.89 1.49
N PHE A 161 13.52 -4.08 2.50
CA PHE A 161 13.45 -2.63 2.34
C PHE A 161 14.55 -1.95 3.14
N SER A 162 15.09 -0.89 2.56
CA SER A 162 16.15 -0.08 3.17
C SER A 162 15.87 1.38 2.88
N GLN A 163 16.50 2.24 3.69
CA GLN A 163 16.49 3.67 3.45
C GLN A 163 17.08 3.98 2.07
N ARG A 164 16.33 4.70 1.23
CA ARG A 164 16.81 5.15 -0.07
C ARG A 164 17.53 6.49 0.09
N LYS A 165 18.74 6.58 -0.46
CA LYS A 165 19.59 7.78 -0.41
C LYS A 165 19.80 8.40 -1.79
N GLU A 166 19.34 7.73 -2.83
CA GLU A 166 19.47 8.17 -4.22
C GLU A 166 18.21 8.95 -4.62
N GLY A 167 18.42 10.02 -5.38
CA GLY A 167 17.35 10.84 -5.92
C GLY A 167 16.71 10.22 -7.16
N VAL A 168 15.40 10.41 -7.30
CA VAL A 168 14.65 9.92 -8.46
C VAL A 168 14.10 11.06 -9.31
N LYS A 169 13.74 10.71 -10.55
CA LYS A 169 13.00 11.56 -11.47
C LYS A 169 11.52 11.25 -11.40
N VAL A 170 10.68 12.28 -11.54
CA VAL A 170 9.22 12.15 -11.58
C VAL A 170 8.62 12.93 -12.74
N ILE A 171 7.40 12.58 -13.10
CA ILE A 171 6.60 13.31 -14.10
C ILE A 171 5.27 13.76 -13.51
N THR A 172 4.63 14.74 -14.12
CA THR A 172 3.21 15.00 -13.92
C THR A 172 2.39 13.93 -14.65
N SER A 173 1.50 13.24 -13.94
CA SER A 173 0.61 12.22 -14.52
C SER A 173 -0.42 12.86 -15.44
N THR A 174 -0.60 12.31 -16.63
CA THR A 174 -1.74 12.64 -17.51
C THR A 174 -2.95 11.74 -17.24
N THR A 175 -2.75 10.60 -16.59
CA THR A 175 -3.87 9.81 -16.05
C THR A 175 -4.59 10.62 -14.98
N PRO A 176 -5.92 10.80 -15.03
CA PRO A 176 -6.65 11.55 -14.02
C PRO A 176 -6.55 10.91 -12.63
N MET A 177 -6.43 11.74 -11.58
CA MET A 177 -6.53 11.24 -10.21
C MET A 177 -7.96 10.78 -9.89
N LYS A 178 -8.10 9.98 -8.83
CA LYS A 178 -9.42 9.59 -8.33
C LYS A 178 -10.13 10.80 -7.74
N SER A 179 -11.46 10.84 -7.83
CA SER A 179 -12.22 11.86 -7.11
C SER A 179 -11.98 11.77 -5.59
N PRO A 180 -12.13 12.88 -4.83
CA PRO A 180 -11.79 12.92 -3.40
C PRO A 180 -12.41 11.81 -2.55
N LEU A 181 -13.64 11.38 -2.88
CA LEU A 181 -14.30 10.26 -2.19
C LEU A 181 -13.48 8.97 -2.26
N PHE A 182 -12.93 8.64 -3.44
CA PHE A 182 -12.13 7.45 -3.65
C PHE A 182 -10.66 7.67 -3.29
N ALA A 183 -10.10 8.87 -3.49
CA ALA A 183 -8.71 9.18 -3.17
C ALA A 183 -8.45 9.14 -1.65
N THR A 184 -9.38 9.68 -0.84
CA THR A 184 -9.26 9.69 0.63
C THR A 184 -9.60 8.34 1.30
N MET A 185 -9.78 7.28 0.51
CA MET A 185 -10.11 5.93 0.94
C MET A 185 -9.07 4.96 0.36
N LYS A 186 -8.39 4.17 1.20
CA LYS A 186 -7.43 3.19 0.69
C LYS A 186 -8.17 1.97 0.13
N ASN A 187 -8.57 2.05 -1.13
CA ASN A 187 -9.43 1.09 -1.81
C ASN A 187 -8.70 0.30 -2.91
N VAL A 188 -9.29 -0.78 -3.41
CA VAL A 188 -8.64 -1.64 -4.43
C VAL A 188 -8.77 -1.15 -5.87
N ASN A 189 -9.45 -0.03 -6.14
CA ASN A 189 -9.59 0.54 -7.49
C ASN A 189 -8.30 1.26 -7.89
N TYR A 190 -7.25 0.49 -8.14
CA TYR A 190 -5.88 0.98 -8.38
C TYR A 190 -5.51 1.10 -9.86
N LEU A 191 -6.45 0.89 -10.79
CA LEU A 191 -6.17 1.05 -12.22
C LEU A 191 -5.60 2.44 -12.56
N PRO A 192 -6.11 3.57 -12.04
CA PRO A 192 -5.47 4.87 -12.26
C PRO A 192 -4.03 4.92 -11.75
N ASN A 193 -3.75 4.33 -10.58
CA ASN A 193 -2.40 4.24 -10.01
C ASN A 193 -1.47 3.43 -10.90
N VAL A 194 -1.93 2.27 -11.40
CA VAL A 194 -1.16 1.44 -12.33
C VAL A 194 -0.84 2.21 -13.61
N LEU A 195 -1.83 2.84 -14.24
CA LEU A 195 -1.62 3.61 -15.47
C LEU A 195 -0.66 4.78 -15.27
N SER A 196 -0.74 5.48 -14.13
CA SER A 196 0.16 6.58 -13.80
C SER A 196 1.61 6.14 -13.53
N VAL A 197 1.83 4.90 -13.08
CA VAL A 197 3.17 4.30 -12.96
C VAL A 197 3.70 3.93 -14.33
N MET A 198 2.89 3.24 -15.15
CA MET A 198 3.26 2.86 -16.52
C MET A 198 3.66 4.09 -17.35
N GLU A 199 2.91 5.19 -17.22
CA GLU A 199 3.24 6.46 -17.88
C GLU A 199 4.61 7.00 -17.46
N ALA A 200 4.97 6.88 -16.18
CA ALA A 200 6.27 7.30 -15.67
C ALA A 200 7.40 6.40 -16.21
N GLU A 201 7.19 5.09 -16.21
CA GLU A 201 8.15 4.11 -16.76
C GLU A 201 8.40 4.37 -18.25
N ASP A 202 7.37 4.63 -19.04
CA ASP A 202 7.47 4.97 -20.47
C ASP A 202 8.30 6.23 -20.74
N LYS A 203 8.31 7.18 -19.79
CA LYS A 203 9.11 8.42 -19.84
C LYS A 203 10.47 8.29 -19.12
N GLY A 204 10.83 7.10 -18.63
CA GLY A 204 12.09 6.88 -17.91
C GLY A 204 12.16 7.53 -16.52
N ALA A 205 11.01 7.83 -15.93
CA ALA A 205 10.89 8.34 -14.57
C ALA A 205 10.56 7.20 -13.58
N PHE A 206 10.79 7.44 -12.29
CA PHE A 206 10.51 6.46 -11.24
C PHE A 206 9.02 6.33 -10.96
N ALA A 207 8.31 7.45 -10.90
CA ALA A 207 6.88 7.52 -10.67
C ALA A 207 6.33 8.87 -11.15
N SER A 208 5.03 9.05 -11.03
CA SER A 208 4.34 10.29 -11.39
C SER A 208 3.79 11.02 -10.18
N ILE A 209 3.30 12.24 -10.39
CA ILE A 209 2.62 13.06 -9.40
C ILE A 209 1.31 13.51 -10.01
N TRP A 210 0.23 13.36 -9.25
CA TRP A 210 -1.05 13.93 -9.61
C TRP A 210 -1.17 15.38 -9.18
N VAL A 211 -1.86 16.12 -10.04
CA VAL A 211 -2.35 17.47 -9.80
C VAL A 211 -3.87 17.39 -9.87
N ASP A 212 -4.55 18.05 -8.94
CA ASP A 212 -6.00 18.06 -8.90
C ASP A 212 -6.59 19.00 -9.98
N GLU A 213 -7.92 19.00 -10.09
CA GLU A 213 -8.64 19.81 -11.08
C GLU A 213 -8.49 21.33 -10.86
N GLU A 214 -8.04 21.76 -9.67
CA GLU A 214 -7.79 23.15 -9.32
C GLU A 214 -6.33 23.57 -9.54
N GLY A 215 -5.47 22.66 -10.01
CA GLY A 215 -4.05 22.92 -10.26
C GLY A 215 -3.17 22.76 -9.03
N PHE A 216 -3.68 22.18 -7.94
CA PHE A 216 -2.91 21.92 -6.72
C PHE A 216 -2.29 20.53 -6.72
N ILE A 217 -1.13 20.40 -6.08
CA ILE A 217 -0.46 19.12 -5.94
C ILE A 217 -1.29 18.18 -5.06
N ALA A 218 -1.49 16.97 -5.55
CA ALA A 218 -2.15 15.90 -4.84
C ALA A 218 -1.12 14.92 -4.24
N GLU A 219 -0.96 13.74 -4.83
CA GLU A 219 -0.08 12.67 -4.34
C GLU A 219 0.53 11.87 -5.49
N GLY A 220 1.46 10.96 -5.18
CA GLY A 220 1.95 9.96 -6.14
C GLY A 220 1.07 8.70 -6.18
N PRO A 221 1.37 7.73 -7.05
CA PRO A 221 0.55 6.53 -7.26
C PRO A 221 0.36 5.64 -6.01
N ASN A 222 1.23 5.75 -5.01
CA ASN A 222 1.17 4.92 -3.81
C ASN A 222 1.79 5.61 -2.58
N VAL A 223 2.03 6.91 -2.67
CA VAL A 223 2.86 7.70 -1.74
C VAL A 223 2.33 9.13 -1.68
N ASN A 224 2.46 9.78 -0.52
CA ASN A 224 2.29 11.22 -0.43
C ASN A 224 3.56 11.93 -0.95
N VAL A 225 3.48 13.25 -1.12
CA VAL A 225 4.61 14.11 -1.50
C VAL A 225 4.85 15.17 -0.43
N ALA A 226 6.09 15.60 -0.27
CA ALA A 226 6.48 16.68 0.63
C ALA A 226 7.55 17.56 -0.01
N PHE A 227 7.58 18.82 0.42
CA PHE A 227 8.40 19.88 -0.15
C PHE A 227 9.12 20.65 0.96
N ILE A 228 10.36 21.03 0.70
CA ILE A 228 11.11 21.99 1.51
C ILE A 228 11.25 23.28 0.71
N THR A 229 10.75 24.38 1.24
CA THR A 229 10.90 25.70 0.61
C THR A 229 12.32 26.24 0.75
N ASN A 230 12.67 27.27 -0.02
CA ASN A 230 13.94 28.00 0.15
C ASN A 230 14.09 28.63 1.55
N ASP A 231 12.98 28.90 2.23
CA ASP A 231 12.93 29.37 3.62
C ASP A 231 12.97 28.24 4.67
N LYS A 232 13.29 27.01 4.25
CA LYS A 232 13.37 25.80 5.07
C LYS A 232 12.06 25.45 5.78
N GLU A 233 10.92 25.68 5.13
CA GLU A 233 9.62 25.23 5.62
C GLU A 233 9.27 23.86 5.00
N LEU A 234 8.89 22.88 5.83
CA LEU A 234 8.36 21.61 5.35
C LEU A 234 6.85 21.75 5.09
N ILE A 235 6.45 21.46 3.85
CA ILE A 235 5.05 21.53 3.41
C ILE A 235 4.63 20.19 2.82
N LEU A 236 3.49 19.68 3.29
CA LEU A 236 2.78 18.56 2.67
C LEU A 236 1.42 19.05 2.12
N PRO A 237 0.91 18.50 1.02
CA PRO A 237 -0.46 18.75 0.60
C PRO A 237 -1.49 18.39 1.67
N GLN A 238 -2.66 19.03 1.62
CA GLN A 238 -3.77 18.72 2.54
C GLN A 238 -4.39 17.36 2.23
N PHE A 239 -4.91 16.68 3.26
CA PHE A 239 -5.44 15.31 3.16
C PHE A 239 -6.95 15.22 2.84
N ASP A 240 -7.55 16.32 2.40
CA ASP A 240 -8.97 16.41 2.04
C ASP A 240 -9.27 15.80 0.66
N LYS A 241 -8.29 15.79 -0.24
CA LYS A 241 -8.41 15.22 -1.60
C LYS A 241 -7.50 14.02 -1.88
N ILE A 242 -6.63 13.67 -0.95
CA ILE A 242 -5.64 12.60 -1.10
C ILE A 242 -5.66 11.63 0.09
N LEU A 243 -4.89 10.55 0.00
CA LEU A 243 -4.82 9.62 1.10
C LEU A 243 -4.15 10.27 2.31
N SER A 244 -4.80 10.19 3.47
CA SER A 244 -4.18 10.53 4.75
C SER A 244 -3.16 9.45 5.13
N GLY A 245 -1.94 9.57 4.61
CA GLY A 245 -0.82 8.65 4.83
C GLY A 245 -0.44 8.54 6.30
N CYS A 246 -0.32 7.32 6.84
CA CYS A 246 0.21 7.11 8.20
C CYS A 246 1.63 7.67 8.29
N THR A 247 2.50 7.30 7.35
CA THR A 247 3.88 7.81 7.27
C THR A 247 3.96 9.33 7.13
N ALA A 248 3.07 9.94 6.33
CA ALA A 248 3.01 11.39 6.19
C ALA A 248 2.56 12.08 7.49
N LYS A 249 1.57 11.52 8.18
CA LYS A 249 1.15 12.00 9.51
C LYS A 249 2.27 11.86 10.53
N ARG A 250 2.95 10.72 10.54
CA ARG A 250 4.07 10.48 11.44
C ARG A 250 5.24 11.42 11.17
N LEU A 251 5.51 11.72 9.90
CA LEU A 251 6.50 12.73 9.52
C LEU A 251 6.14 14.11 10.07
N LEU A 252 4.87 14.54 9.96
CA LEU A 252 4.39 15.80 10.53
C LEU A 252 4.52 15.85 12.06
N GLU A 253 4.39 14.71 12.75
CA GLU A 253 4.61 14.61 14.20
C GLU A 253 6.08 14.65 14.59
N LEU A 254 6.97 14.10 13.76
CA LEU A 254 8.40 14.00 14.04
C LEU A 254 9.17 15.27 13.63
N ALA A 255 8.85 15.86 12.48
CA ALA A 255 9.56 17.00 11.90
C ALA A 255 9.69 18.24 12.80
N PRO A 256 8.79 18.54 13.76
CA PRO A 256 9.00 19.60 14.74
C PRO A 256 10.30 19.48 15.55
N LYS A 257 10.88 18.27 15.68
CA LYS A 257 12.21 18.09 16.28
C LYS A 257 13.31 18.80 15.48
N LEU A 258 13.23 18.78 14.15
CA LEU A 258 14.18 19.50 13.28
C LEU A 258 13.96 21.02 13.33
N VAL A 259 12.74 21.47 13.65
CA VAL A 259 12.47 22.90 13.91
C VAL A 259 13.16 23.35 15.21
N GLN A 260 13.04 22.55 16.27
CA GLN A 260 13.69 22.83 17.56
C GLN A 260 15.23 22.84 17.45
N GLN A 261 15.79 22.04 16.54
CA GLN A 261 17.22 22.01 16.24
C GLN A 261 17.70 23.16 15.34
N GLY A 262 16.78 23.99 14.82
CA GLY A 262 17.09 25.07 13.88
C GLY A 262 17.41 24.60 12.45
N CYS A 263 17.17 23.32 12.13
CA CYS A 263 17.33 22.78 10.78
C CYS A 263 16.17 23.20 9.87
N LEU A 264 14.93 23.11 10.39
CA LEU A 264 13.71 23.59 9.72
C LEU A 264 13.20 24.88 10.39
N LYS A 265 12.49 25.70 9.63
CA LYS A 265 11.81 26.91 10.13
C LYS A 265 10.40 26.60 10.63
N SER A 266 9.66 25.79 9.89
CA SER A 266 8.27 25.42 10.23
C SER A 266 7.85 24.12 9.53
N VAL A 267 6.75 23.53 9.99
CA VAL A 267 6.11 22.34 9.40
C VAL A 267 4.62 22.62 9.27
N LYS A 268 4.04 22.44 8.08
CA LYS A 268 2.60 22.69 7.85
C LYS A 268 2.04 21.82 6.72
N THR A 269 0.72 21.75 6.67
CA THR A 269 -0.02 21.26 5.49
C THR A 269 -0.63 22.44 4.75
N ALA A 270 -0.43 22.54 3.44
CA ALA A 270 -1.00 23.60 2.61
C ALA A 270 -1.19 23.11 1.16
N ASN A 271 -2.10 23.74 0.45
CA ASN A 271 -2.19 23.57 -1.00
C ASN A 271 -0.99 24.26 -1.65
N LEU A 272 -0.41 23.61 -2.64
CA LEU A 272 0.71 24.13 -3.43
C LEU A 272 0.35 24.02 -4.90
N THR A 273 0.59 25.06 -5.68
CA THR A 273 0.50 24.95 -7.15
C THR A 273 1.70 24.19 -7.69
N VAL A 274 1.63 23.77 -8.96
CA VAL A 274 2.77 23.13 -9.64
C VAL A 274 3.99 24.04 -9.69
N GLU A 275 3.79 25.34 -9.93
CA GLU A 275 4.87 26.33 -9.98
C GLU A 275 5.55 26.50 -8.62
N GLU A 276 4.78 26.59 -7.55
CA GLU A 276 5.32 26.69 -6.18
C GLU A 276 6.10 25.43 -5.81
N ALA A 277 5.53 24.26 -6.13
CA ALA A 277 6.11 22.96 -5.83
C ALA A 277 7.42 22.71 -6.60
N LYS A 278 7.49 23.09 -7.89
CA LYS A 278 8.73 23.00 -8.69
C LYS A 278 9.79 24.02 -8.28
N SER A 279 9.38 25.11 -7.62
CA SER A 279 10.30 26.12 -7.05
C SER A 279 10.85 25.75 -5.67
N ALA A 280 10.48 24.59 -5.13
CA ALA A 280 10.98 24.09 -3.85
C ALA A 280 12.50 23.86 -3.89
N ALA A 281 13.15 24.02 -2.73
CA ALA A 281 14.56 23.72 -2.56
C ALA A 281 14.81 22.21 -2.56
N GLU A 282 13.90 21.44 -1.95
CA GLU A 282 13.97 19.97 -1.93
C GLU A 282 12.56 19.37 -2.03
N MET A 283 12.48 18.14 -2.52
CA MET A 283 11.23 17.43 -2.73
C MET A 283 11.41 15.94 -2.45
N MET A 284 10.38 15.28 -1.96
CA MET A 284 10.41 13.85 -1.67
C MET A 284 9.04 13.19 -1.76
N TYR A 285 9.03 11.90 -2.05
CA TYR A 285 7.90 11.03 -1.71
C TYR A 285 7.98 10.58 -0.25
N VAL A 286 6.80 10.34 0.33
CA VAL A 286 6.61 9.86 1.70
C VAL A 286 5.62 8.70 1.70
N GLY A 287 6.04 7.50 2.12
CA GLY A 287 5.15 6.34 2.19
C GLY A 287 5.72 5.15 2.96
N SER A 288 4.90 4.14 3.28
CA SER A 288 5.32 3.09 4.23
C SER A 288 6.51 2.26 3.75
N THR A 289 6.53 1.83 2.49
CA THR A 289 7.63 1.02 1.90
C THR A 289 8.77 1.86 1.35
N LEU A 290 8.54 3.16 1.19
CA LEU A 290 9.51 4.17 0.76
C LEU A 290 9.40 5.36 1.73
N PRO A 291 9.89 5.21 2.98
CA PRO A 291 9.64 6.16 4.07
C PRO A 291 9.88 7.60 3.66
N ILE A 292 11.06 7.86 3.09
CA ILE A 292 11.40 9.07 2.35
C ILE A 292 12.16 8.63 1.09
N LEU A 293 11.75 9.12 -0.07
CA LEU A 293 12.45 8.94 -1.34
C LEU A 293 12.70 10.32 -1.97
N PRO A 294 13.96 10.79 -2.04
CA PRO A 294 14.27 12.10 -2.60
C PRO A 294 13.89 12.22 -4.08
N ILE A 295 13.33 13.36 -4.48
CA ILE A 295 13.00 13.72 -5.85
C ILE A 295 13.90 14.87 -6.26
N ILE A 296 14.69 14.66 -7.32
CA ILE A 296 15.70 15.62 -7.79
C ILE A 296 15.33 16.27 -9.12
N MET A 297 14.31 15.75 -9.80
CA MET A 297 13.88 16.23 -11.11
C MET A 297 12.40 15.93 -11.32
N TRP A 298 11.65 16.92 -11.80
CA TRP A 298 10.23 16.82 -12.13
C TRP A 298 9.96 17.43 -13.52
N ASP A 299 9.44 16.61 -14.45
CA ASP A 299 9.18 17.01 -15.84
C ASP A 299 10.41 17.61 -16.52
N GLU A 300 11.55 16.92 -16.40
CA GLU A 300 12.86 17.36 -16.91
C GLU A 300 13.39 18.69 -16.32
N GLN A 301 12.74 19.24 -15.29
CA GLN A 301 13.22 20.39 -14.54
C GLN A 301 13.86 19.93 -13.22
N PRO A 302 15.06 20.40 -12.88
CA PRO A 302 15.67 20.07 -11.59
C PRO A 302 14.86 20.68 -10.44
N ILE A 303 14.75 19.95 -9.34
CA ILE A 303 14.30 20.50 -8.06
C ILE A 303 15.53 21.06 -7.34
N GLY A 304 15.48 22.31 -6.89
CA GLY A 304 16.64 22.98 -6.29
C GLY A 304 17.86 22.96 -7.22
N ASP A 305 18.96 22.36 -6.77
CA ASP A 305 20.20 22.20 -7.55
C ASP A 305 20.29 20.85 -8.30
N GLY A 306 19.21 20.07 -8.31
CA GLY A 306 19.14 18.75 -8.95
C GLY A 306 19.86 17.64 -8.16
N LYS A 307 20.19 17.85 -6.89
CA LYS A 307 20.80 16.86 -6.00
C LYS A 307 19.89 16.54 -4.82
N VAL A 308 20.20 15.41 -4.17
CA VAL A 308 19.53 15.03 -2.93
C VAL A 308 19.88 16.04 -1.85
N GLY A 309 18.87 16.67 -1.26
CA GLY A 309 19.04 17.71 -0.26
C GLY A 309 19.23 17.17 1.16
N ASP A 310 19.92 17.97 1.98
CA ASP A 310 20.30 17.60 3.34
C ASP A 310 19.09 17.50 4.28
N LEU A 311 18.06 18.35 4.10
CA LEU A 311 16.88 18.32 4.96
C LEU A 311 15.99 17.11 4.67
N THR A 312 15.91 16.69 3.42
CA THR A 312 15.29 15.44 2.99
C THR A 312 15.96 14.26 3.66
N MET A 313 17.29 14.23 3.70
CA MET A 313 18.02 13.16 4.37
C MET A 313 17.88 13.21 5.89
N ALA A 314 17.86 14.40 6.51
CA ALA A 314 17.59 14.54 7.93
C ALA A 314 16.19 14.02 8.31
N LEU A 315 15.18 14.29 7.49
CA LEU A 315 13.82 13.75 7.65
C LEU A 315 13.79 12.23 7.44
N SER A 316 14.54 11.73 6.45
CA SER A 316 14.71 10.30 6.18
C SER A 316 15.31 9.57 7.38
N ASP A 317 16.40 10.10 7.94
CA ASP A 317 17.08 9.54 9.11
C ASP A 317 16.17 9.58 10.34
N LEU A 318 15.44 10.68 10.54
CA LEU A 318 14.50 10.83 11.66
C LEU A 318 13.39 9.78 11.62
N LEU A 319 12.78 9.59 10.46
CA LEU A 319 11.70 8.62 10.28
C LEU A 319 12.23 7.18 10.35
N TRP A 320 13.39 6.90 9.74
CA TRP A 320 14.03 5.59 9.81
C TRP A 320 14.39 5.21 11.25
N HIS A 321 14.91 6.15 12.03
CA HIS A 321 15.17 5.95 13.45
C HIS A 321 13.89 5.64 14.24
N ASP A 322 12.77 6.32 13.94
CA ASP A 322 11.49 6.03 14.58
C ASP A 322 10.98 4.62 14.22
N MET A 323 11.19 4.15 13.00
CA MET A 323 10.84 2.78 12.58
C MET A 323 11.66 1.70 13.28
N VAL A 324 12.97 1.93 13.46
CA VAL A 324 13.92 0.94 14.01
C VAL A 324 14.01 0.99 15.54
N ALA A 325 13.88 2.18 16.13
CA ALA A 325 14.17 2.44 17.54
C ALA A 325 13.13 3.35 18.22
N GLY A 326 12.03 3.66 17.54
CA GLY A 326 10.92 4.43 18.12
C GLY A 326 10.25 3.71 19.30
N PRO A 327 9.32 4.40 19.98
CA PRO A 327 8.66 3.87 21.16
C PRO A 327 7.72 2.70 20.83
N ASP A 328 7.45 1.86 21.82
CA ASP A 328 6.54 0.70 21.70
C ASP A 328 5.10 1.10 21.33
N THR A 329 4.72 2.36 21.54
CA THR A 329 3.44 2.91 21.08
C THR A 329 3.32 2.97 19.55
N GLN A 330 4.46 2.99 18.85
CA GLN A 330 4.52 2.94 17.39
C GLN A 330 5.00 1.58 16.88
N ARG A 331 5.71 0.80 17.70
CA ARG A 331 6.33 -0.46 17.32
C ARG A 331 5.74 -1.60 18.14
N LEU A 332 4.87 -2.37 17.52
CA LEU A 332 4.26 -3.54 18.15
C LEU A 332 5.17 -4.76 17.98
N SER A 333 5.74 -5.26 19.09
CA SER A 333 6.53 -6.49 19.08
C SER A 333 5.69 -7.69 18.65
N VAL A 334 6.21 -8.48 17.71
CA VAL A 334 5.55 -9.70 17.24
C VAL A 334 6.06 -10.90 18.05
N PRO A 335 5.17 -11.70 18.66
CA PRO A 335 5.56 -12.89 19.42
C PRO A 335 5.83 -14.06 18.46
N TYR A 336 6.99 -14.04 17.80
CA TYR A 336 7.41 -15.14 16.93
C TYR A 336 7.42 -16.47 17.68
N ILE A 337 6.85 -17.49 17.04
CA ILE A 337 6.83 -18.85 17.57
C ILE A 337 8.18 -19.47 17.21
N ASN A 338 9.00 -19.82 18.19
CA ASN A 338 10.28 -20.52 17.96
C ASN A 338 10.08 -21.95 17.47
#